data_AF-A0AAW8XJM5-F1
#
_entry.id   AF-A0AAW8XJM5-F1
#
_cell.length_a   1.000
_cell.length_b   1.000
_cell.length_c   1.000
_cell.angle_alpha   90.00
_cell.angle_beta   90.00
_cell.angle_gamma   90.00
#
_symmetry.space_group_name_H-M   'P 1'
#
loop_
_entity.id
_entity.type
_entity.pdbx_description
1 polymer ?
#
loop_
_entity_poly.entity_id
_entity_poly.type
_entity_poly.pdbx_seq_one_letter_code
_entity_poly.pdbx_strand_id
1 'polypeptide(L)'
;MKKIAIMLFALLLTACAANPPSQVQLHSADYGVLPDNYQQQIKDWWGRMLKDPYSAHYTFGTPEKAWFKDGILAESGGAMRYGWLIPITINAKNSYGGYTGAEAHTIFYSHGKIDSADAQVNAGYTGKVK
;
A
#
# COMPACT_ATOMS: atom_id res chain seq x y z
N MET A 1 15.32 -31.91 -29.81
CA MET A 1 15.26 -31.86 -28.33
C MET A 1 15.66 -30.51 -27.74
N LYS A 2 16.79 -29.88 -28.14
CA LYS A 2 17.17 -28.51 -27.68
C LYS A 2 16.11 -27.41 -27.91
N LYS A 3 15.41 -27.43 -29.05
CA LYS A 3 14.35 -26.44 -29.37
C LYS A 3 13.10 -26.57 -28.51
N ILE A 4 12.77 -27.78 -28.04
CA ILE A 4 11.64 -28.03 -27.14
C ILE A 4 11.95 -27.50 -25.73
N ALA A 5 13.18 -27.70 -25.26
CA ALA A 5 13.63 -27.16 -23.98
C ALA A 5 13.60 -25.62 -23.94
N ILE A 6 13.96 -24.95 -25.04
CA ILE A 6 13.89 -23.48 -25.16
C ILE A 6 12.43 -22.99 -25.16
N MET A 7 11.52 -23.71 -25.80
CA MET A 7 10.10 -23.35 -25.83
C MET A 7 9.44 -23.51 -24.44
N LEU A 8 9.76 -24.59 -23.72
CA LEU A 8 9.27 -24.81 -22.35
C LEU A 8 9.81 -23.77 -21.35
N PHE A 9 11.05 -23.30 -21.51
CA PHE A 9 11.63 -22.26 -20.66
C PHE A 9 10.99 -20.88 -20.89
N ALA A 10 10.59 -20.56 -22.12
CA ALA A 10 9.91 -19.30 -22.44
C ALA A 10 8.49 -19.22 -21.86
N LEU A 11 7.80 -20.36 -21.72
CA LEU A 11 6.46 -20.44 -21.11
C LEU A 11 6.46 -20.23 -19.58
N LEU A 12 7.59 -20.45 -18.91
CA LEU A 12 7.69 -20.27 -17.45
C LEU A 12 7.86 -18.79 -17.04
N LEU A 13 8.16 -17.89 -17.97
CA LEU A 13 8.40 -16.46 -17.68
C LEU A 13 7.13 -15.61 -17.57
N THR A 14 5.97 -16.09 -18.05
CA THR A 14 4.72 -15.30 -18.06
C THR A 14 3.83 -15.54 -16.82
N ALA A 15 4.19 -16.48 -15.94
CA ALA A 15 3.38 -16.84 -14.78
C ALA A 15 3.43 -15.84 -13.60
N CYS A 16 4.33 -14.84 -13.65
CA CYS A 16 4.52 -13.90 -12.55
C CYS A 16 3.75 -12.57 -12.71
N ALA A 17 2.92 -12.41 -13.74
CA ALA A 17 2.14 -11.19 -13.91
C ALA A 17 0.95 -11.15 -12.95
N ALA A 18 0.97 -10.20 -12.00
CA ALA A 18 -0.16 -9.95 -11.14
C ALA A 18 -1.33 -9.37 -11.94
N ASN A 19 -2.33 -10.20 -12.23
CA ASN A 19 -3.54 -9.73 -12.90
C ASN A 19 -4.29 -8.72 -12.01
N PRO A 20 -4.58 -7.50 -12.51
CA PRO A 20 -5.43 -6.54 -11.82
C PRO A 20 -6.87 -7.06 -11.72
N PRO A 21 -7.65 -6.60 -10.73
CA PRO A 21 -9.06 -6.95 -10.60
C PRO A 21 -9.87 -6.47 -11.81
N SER A 22 -10.94 -7.20 -12.15
CA SER A 22 -11.87 -6.79 -13.20
C SER A 22 -12.69 -5.57 -12.76
N GLN A 23 -13.26 -4.83 -13.72
CA GLN A 23 -14.12 -3.69 -13.40
C GLN A 23 -15.33 -4.10 -12.54
N VAL A 24 -15.92 -5.26 -12.82
CA VAL A 24 -17.02 -5.79 -12.01
C VAL A 24 -16.60 -6.00 -10.56
N GLN A 25 -15.40 -6.56 -10.33
CA GLN A 25 -14.84 -6.73 -8.98
C GLN A 25 -14.58 -5.40 -8.29
N LEU A 26 -14.11 -4.38 -9.01
CA LEU A 26 -13.91 -3.05 -8.44
C LEU A 26 -15.22 -2.38 -8.05
N HIS A 27 -16.28 -2.54 -8.84
CA HIS A 27 -17.56 -1.91 -8.54
C HIS A 27 -18.34 -2.59 -7.41
N SER A 28 -18.20 -3.91 -7.24
CA SER A 28 -18.92 -4.68 -6.22
C SER A 28 -18.14 -4.90 -4.92
N ALA A 29 -16.86 -4.55 -4.88
CA ALA A 29 -16.03 -4.75 -3.69
C ALA A 29 -16.47 -3.87 -2.52
N ASP A 30 -16.33 -4.44 -1.31
CA ASP A 30 -16.42 -3.68 -0.07
C ASP A 30 -15.06 -3.04 0.25
N TYR A 31 -14.99 -1.71 0.16
CA TYR A 31 -13.81 -0.92 0.50
C TYR A 31 -13.77 -0.54 1.99
N GLY A 32 -14.81 -0.86 2.74
CA GLY A 32 -15.02 -0.39 4.10
C GLY A 32 -15.24 1.11 4.21
N VAL A 33 -15.53 1.56 5.42
CA VAL A 33 -15.67 2.97 5.77
C VAL A 33 -14.33 3.51 6.26
N LEU A 34 -13.89 4.64 5.71
CA LEU A 34 -12.79 5.40 6.28
C LEU A 34 -13.35 6.21 7.46
N PRO A 35 -12.92 5.95 8.72
CA PRO A 35 -13.49 6.65 9.87
C PRO A 35 -13.00 8.09 9.93
N ASP A 36 -13.81 8.98 10.51
CA ASP A 36 -13.48 10.41 10.61
C ASP A 36 -12.14 10.69 11.33
N ASN A 37 -11.73 9.79 12.23
CA ASN A 37 -10.48 9.90 12.98
C ASN A 37 -9.27 9.23 12.29
N TYR A 38 -9.35 8.85 11.01
CA TYR A 38 -8.27 8.15 10.30
C TYR A 38 -6.93 8.90 10.36
N GLN A 39 -6.97 10.24 10.28
CA GLN A 39 -5.75 11.06 10.36
C GLN A 39 -5.04 10.90 11.70
N GLN A 40 -5.80 10.80 12.79
CA GLN A 40 -5.24 10.58 14.12
C GLN A 40 -4.62 9.18 14.21
N GLN A 41 -5.31 8.15 13.70
CA GLN A 41 -4.76 6.79 13.67
C GLN A 41 -3.43 6.72 12.88
N ILE A 42 -3.31 7.47 11.79
CA ILE A 42 -2.06 7.56 11.00
C ILE A 42 -0.96 8.27 11.80
N LYS A 43 -1.28 9.37 12.49
CA LYS A 43 -0.33 10.08 13.36
C LYS A 43 0.15 9.17 14.49
N ASP A 44 -0.75 8.44 15.13
CA ASP A 44 -0.41 7.50 16.21
C ASP A 44 0.48 6.36 15.68
N TRP A 45 0.21 5.88 14.47
CA TRP A 45 1.03 4.87 13.81
C TRP A 45 2.47 5.36 13.62
N TRP A 46 2.63 6.53 13.00
CA TRP A 46 3.94 7.13 12.70
C TRP A 46 4.65 7.64 13.94
N GLY A 47 3.93 8.06 14.98
CA GLY A 47 4.52 8.47 16.25
C GLY A 47 5.32 7.36 16.94
N ARG A 48 5.09 6.09 16.58
CA ARG A 48 5.90 4.95 17.04
C ARG A 48 7.18 4.75 16.23
N MET A 49 7.30 5.36 15.06
CA MET A 49 8.39 5.17 14.09
C MET A 49 9.34 6.37 14.04
N LEU A 50 8.81 7.58 14.20
CA LEU A 50 9.57 8.83 14.14
C LEU A 50 10.49 9.00 15.35
N LYS A 51 11.63 9.66 15.15
CA LYS A 51 12.61 9.97 16.21
C LYS A 51 12.09 11.04 17.17
N ASP A 52 11.45 12.07 16.63
CA ASP A 52 10.74 13.10 17.39
C ASP A 52 9.30 13.24 16.87
N PRO A 53 8.34 12.47 17.42
CA PRO A 53 6.94 12.48 17.00
C PRO A 53 6.26 13.84 17.16
N TYR A 54 6.65 14.62 18.16
CA TYR A 54 5.99 15.90 18.47
C TYR A 54 6.43 17.02 17.52
N SER A 55 7.58 16.85 16.86
CA SER A 55 8.05 17.76 15.81
C SER A 55 7.39 17.57 14.44
N ALA A 56 6.62 16.50 14.27
CA ALA A 56 6.18 16.03 12.97
C ALA A 56 5.09 16.92 12.35
N HIS A 57 5.35 17.38 11.13
CA HIS A 57 4.39 18.08 10.29
C HIS A 57 3.82 17.10 9.26
N TYR A 58 2.49 16.93 9.32
CA TYR A 58 1.75 16.04 8.42
C TYR A 58 0.92 16.85 7.42
N THR A 59 1.02 16.48 6.16
CA THR A 59 0.09 16.92 5.11
C THR A 59 -0.66 15.70 4.59
N PHE A 60 -1.99 15.74 4.62
CA PHE A 60 -2.84 14.67 4.09
C PHE A 60 -3.41 15.09 2.74
N GLY A 61 -3.25 14.23 1.73
CA GLY A 61 -4.00 14.36 0.48
C GLY A 61 -5.35 13.68 0.55
N THR A 62 -6.07 13.70 -0.57
CA THR A 62 -7.41 13.12 -0.69
C THR A 62 -7.35 11.59 -0.61
N PRO A 63 -8.09 10.94 0.32
CA PRO A 63 -8.26 9.50 0.32
C PRO A 63 -9.00 9.02 -0.92
N GLU A 64 -8.54 7.92 -1.52
CA GLU A 64 -9.13 7.34 -2.73
C GLU A 64 -9.38 5.84 -2.54
N LYS A 65 -10.43 5.30 -3.18
CA LYS A 65 -10.63 3.85 -3.21
C LYS A 65 -9.50 3.17 -3.95
N ALA A 66 -9.00 2.08 -3.37
CA ALA A 66 -7.91 1.31 -3.93
C ALA A 66 -8.03 -0.17 -3.60
N TRP A 67 -7.23 -0.95 -4.30
CA TRP A 67 -7.07 -2.38 -4.06
C TRP A 67 -5.59 -2.69 -3.88
N PHE A 68 -5.33 -3.74 -3.10
CA PHE A 68 -4.01 -4.29 -2.85
C PHE A 68 -4.06 -5.79 -3.13
N LYS A 69 -3.21 -6.27 -4.02
CA LYS A 69 -3.03 -7.70 -4.26
C LYS A 69 -1.77 -8.17 -3.57
N ASP A 70 -1.92 -9.12 -2.66
CA ASP A 70 -0.76 -9.73 -2.01
C ASP A 70 0.09 -10.52 -3.02
N GLY A 71 1.36 -10.74 -2.68
CA GLY A 71 2.23 -11.60 -3.48
C GLY A 71 1.72 -13.05 -3.47
N ILE A 72 1.96 -13.78 -4.57
CA ILE A 72 1.54 -15.19 -4.68
C ILE A 72 2.18 -16.09 -3.61
N LEU A 73 3.34 -15.69 -3.09
CA LEU A 73 4.07 -16.38 -2.02
C LEU A 73 3.69 -15.89 -0.61
N ALA A 74 2.79 -14.91 -0.48
CA ALA A 74 2.27 -14.51 0.83
C ALA A 74 1.41 -15.63 1.41
N GLU A 75 1.25 -15.67 2.74
CA GLU A 75 0.38 -16.64 3.42
C GLU A 75 -1.07 -16.60 2.89
N SER A 76 -1.51 -15.44 2.41
CA SER A 76 -2.83 -15.25 1.80
C SER A 76 -2.97 -15.86 0.39
N GLY A 77 -1.89 -16.36 -0.20
CA GLY A 77 -1.88 -16.97 -1.53
C GLY A 77 -2.23 -16.00 -2.67
N GLY A 78 -1.92 -14.70 -2.50
CA GLY A 78 -2.23 -13.67 -3.50
C GLY A 78 -3.64 -13.09 -3.38
N ALA A 79 -4.20 -13.06 -2.17
CA ALA A 79 -5.51 -12.49 -1.90
C ALA A 79 -5.60 -11.02 -2.32
N MET A 80 -6.80 -10.63 -2.74
CA MET A 80 -7.14 -9.24 -3.05
C MET A 80 -7.77 -8.58 -1.83
N ARG A 81 -7.28 -7.41 -1.48
CA ARG A 81 -7.81 -6.54 -0.43
C ARG A 81 -8.30 -5.24 -1.03
N TYR A 82 -9.35 -4.68 -0.46
CA TYR A 82 -9.97 -3.45 -0.90
C TYR A 82 -10.02 -2.45 0.26
N GLY A 83 -9.81 -1.19 -0.04
CA GLY A 83 -9.67 -0.17 1.00
C GLY A 83 -9.47 1.23 0.47
N TRP A 84 -8.88 2.07 1.32
CA TRP A 84 -8.59 3.46 1.05
C TRP A 84 -7.08 3.65 0.96
N LEU A 85 -6.65 4.34 -0.09
CA LEU A 85 -5.29 4.79 -0.28
C LEU A 85 -5.21 6.26 0.09
N ILE A 86 -4.35 6.58 1.05
CA ILE A 86 -4.25 7.91 1.64
C ILE A 86 -2.82 8.41 1.41
N PRO A 87 -2.61 9.32 0.46
CA PRO A 87 -1.31 9.94 0.26
C PRO A 87 -1.03 10.91 1.41
N ILE A 88 0.17 10.82 1.99
CA ILE A 88 0.60 11.72 3.06
C ILE A 88 2.02 12.21 2.80
N THR A 89 2.36 13.34 3.42
CA THR A 89 3.74 13.81 3.52
C THR A 89 4.06 14.07 4.98
N ILE A 90 5.23 13.62 5.43
CA ILE A 90 5.70 13.75 6.81
C ILE A 90 7.06 14.46 6.80
N ASN A 91 7.20 15.51 7.61
CA ASN A 91 8.49 16.13 7.89
C ASN A 91 8.69 16.20 9.41
N ALA A 92 9.68 15.50 9.92
CA ALA A 92 9.98 15.42 11.35
C ALA A 92 11.47 15.60 11.60
N LYS A 93 11.84 15.98 12.83
CA LYS A 93 13.25 16.11 13.21
C LYS A 93 13.93 14.73 13.30
N ASN A 94 15.18 14.68 12.85
CA ASN A 94 16.05 13.53 13.03
C ASN A 94 16.67 13.51 14.44
N SER A 95 17.53 12.52 14.72
CA SER A 95 18.22 12.38 16.01
C SER A 95 19.13 13.56 16.41
N TYR A 96 19.46 14.46 15.47
CA TYR A 96 20.24 15.68 15.70
C TYR A 96 19.36 16.92 15.90
N GLY A 97 18.03 16.76 15.93
CA GLY A 97 17.07 17.84 16.15
C GLY A 97 16.78 18.72 14.92
N GLY A 98 17.30 18.36 13.75
CA GLY A 98 17.09 19.08 12.48
C GLY A 98 16.07 18.40 11.57
N TYR A 99 15.37 19.19 10.75
CA TYR A 99 14.53 18.68 9.66
C TYR A 99 15.39 18.33 8.44
N THR A 100 15.13 17.17 7.81
CA THR A 100 15.87 16.70 6.62
C THR A 100 15.08 16.86 5.32
N GLY A 101 13.82 17.28 5.40
CA GLY A 101 12.92 17.37 4.26
C GLY A 101 11.66 16.53 4.47
N ALA A 102 10.63 16.86 3.71
CA ALA A 102 9.35 16.17 3.78
C ALA A 102 9.38 14.91 2.91
N GLU A 103 9.00 13.77 3.48
CA GLU A 103 8.96 12.47 2.82
C GLU A 103 7.53 12.09 2.47
N ALA A 104 7.32 11.59 1.25
CA ALA A 104 5.99 11.19 0.77
C ALA A 104 5.76 9.70 1.05
N HIS A 105 4.62 9.40 1.66
CA HIS A 105 4.20 8.04 1.99
C HIS A 105 2.79 7.79 1.49
N THR A 106 2.42 6.51 1.42
CA THR A 106 1.06 6.12 1.07
C THR A 106 0.52 5.08 2.04
N ILE A 107 -0.59 5.41 2.70
CA ILE A 107 -1.23 4.52 3.67
C ILE A 107 -2.34 3.74 2.97
N PHE A 108 -2.33 2.41 3.12
CA PHE A 108 -3.45 1.56 2.76
C PHE A 108 -4.26 1.23 4.01
N TYR A 109 -5.51 1.66 4.04
CA TYR A 109 -6.44 1.49 5.14
C TYR A 109 -7.58 0.56 4.70
N SER A 110 -7.81 -0.52 5.42
CA SER A 110 -8.84 -1.51 5.06
C SER A 110 -9.54 -2.00 6.31
N HIS A 111 -10.87 -2.16 6.24
CA HIS A 111 -11.70 -2.74 7.31
C HIS A 111 -11.42 -2.16 8.71
N GLY A 112 -11.30 -0.83 8.82
CA GLY A 112 -11.16 -0.14 10.11
C GLY A 112 -9.75 -0.16 10.71
N LYS A 113 -8.72 -0.53 9.93
CA LYS A 113 -7.32 -0.49 10.39
C LYS A 113 -6.34 -0.10 9.28
N ILE A 114 -5.16 0.36 9.70
CA ILE A 114 -4.02 0.58 8.81
C ILE A 114 -3.42 -0.80 8.47
N ASP A 115 -3.51 -1.17 7.20
CA ASP A 115 -3.01 -2.44 6.67
C ASP A 115 -1.55 -2.32 6.19
N SER A 116 -1.16 -1.15 5.68
CA SER A 116 0.23 -0.84 5.31
C SER A 116 0.48 0.66 5.41
N ALA A 117 1.65 1.04 5.94
CA ALA A 117 2.10 2.42 6.06
C ALA A 117 3.24 2.80 5.10
N ASP A 118 3.35 2.06 4.00
CA ASP A 118 3.98 2.46 2.75
C ASP A 118 3.59 1.35 1.77
N ALA A 119 2.51 1.58 1.01
CA ALA A 119 1.82 0.57 0.21
C ALA A 119 2.65 -0.05 -0.95
N GLN A 120 3.97 0.06 -0.92
CA GLN A 120 4.93 -0.63 -1.78
C GLN A 120 5.73 -1.75 -1.08
N VAL A 121 5.71 -1.86 0.27
CA VAL A 121 6.77 -2.61 0.97
C VAL A 121 6.52 -4.12 1.11
N ASN A 122 5.32 -4.65 0.83
CA ASN A 122 5.05 -6.10 1.00
C ASN A 122 4.64 -6.78 -0.30
N ALA A 123 5.61 -7.07 -1.19
CA ALA A 123 5.53 -8.05 -2.30
C ALA A 123 4.23 -8.02 -3.15
N GLY A 124 3.53 -6.90 -3.16
CA GLY A 124 2.14 -6.79 -3.57
C GLY A 124 1.91 -5.58 -4.44
N TYR A 125 0.80 -5.58 -5.15
CA TYR A 125 0.49 -4.62 -6.20
C TYR A 125 -0.67 -3.75 -5.75
N THR A 126 -0.45 -2.43 -5.71
CA THR A 126 -1.46 -1.44 -5.35
C THR A 126 -1.97 -0.74 -6.59
N GLY A 127 -3.29 -0.61 -6.73
CA GLY A 127 -3.91 0.14 -7.81
C GLY A 127 -5.03 1.04 -7.31
N LYS A 128 -5.12 2.25 -7.87
CA LYS A 128 -6.25 3.15 -7.66
C LYS A 128 -7.44 2.70 -8.49
N VAL A 129 -8.65 2.84 -7.95
CA VAL A 129 -9.88 2.68 -8.73
C VAL A 129 -10.07 3.97 -9.52
N LYS A 130 -10.13 3.88 -10.85
CA LYS A 130 -10.43 5.02 -11.74
C LYS A 130 -11.92 5.12 -12.00
#